data_AF-A0A7X1GK78-F1
#
_entry.id   AF-A0A7X1GK78-F1
#
_cell.length_a   1.000
_cell.length_b   1.000
_cell.length_c   1.000
_cell.angle_alpha   90.00
_cell.angle_beta   90.00
_cell.angle_gamma   90.00
#
_symmetry.space_group_name_H-M   'P 1'
#
loop_
_entity.id
_entity.type
_entity.pdbx_description
1 polymer ?
#
loop_
_entity_poly.entity_id
_entity_poly.type
_entity_poly.pdbx_seq_one_letter_code
_entity_poly.pdbx_strand_id
1 'polypeptide(L)'
;MEQYPYSNKDTSVVTHEVPTNFVFKGKRNYVHGSDIYPAALHIARELWGRYPDEVIGTFHKLLKSQGIFRLRSDEKRDSSEDIFARFIFRFGESKHELVLNAANQPVSVTRPYDEEEVLRFSEMSTKSIRMIVRSDHSYIEQIIAMTKRLHHVVYTDVHDKWLFTKLHIKDRIDPEDYHESALEIRAKRKVQNILSQCSIFVNDWHVGHIFYSAVSDGKQS
;
A
#
# COMPACT_ATOMS: atom_id res chain seq x y z
N MET A 1 10.29 23.49 24.15
CA MET A 1 11.22 22.48 24.71
C MET A 1 10.39 21.66 25.68
N GLU A 2 9.71 20.63 25.19
CA GLU A 2 8.94 19.69 26.01
C GLU A 2 9.64 18.34 25.92
N GLN A 3 10.20 17.91 27.06
CA GLN A 3 10.84 16.62 27.22
C GLN A 3 9.76 15.59 27.49
N TYR A 4 9.66 14.57 26.64
CA TYR A 4 8.90 13.36 26.96
C TYR A 4 9.80 12.43 27.80
N PRO A 5 9.37 12.01 29.01
CA PRO A 5 10.08 10.96 29.73
C PRO A 5 9.76 9.63 29.05
N TYR A 6 10.63 8.63 29.15
CA TYR A 6 10.33 7.21 29.40
C TYR A 6 11.57 6.39 29.03
N SER A 7 12.37 6.14 30.07
CA SER A 7 13.31 5.02 30.14
C SER A 7 12.57 3.91 30.88
N ASN A 8 12.35 2.77 30.22
CA ASN A 8 12.05 1.54 30.94
C ASN A 8 12.80 0.39 30.27
N LYS A 9 13.48 -0.39 31.13
CA LYS A 9 14.34 -1.51 30.75
C LYS A 9 13.50 -2.78 30.58
N ASP A 10 13.92 -3.59 29.62
CA ASP A 10 13.43 -4.91 29.20
C ASP A 10 12.12 -5.00 28.40
N THR A 11 12.29 -5.25 27.09
CA THR A 11 11.46 -5.98 26.09
C THR A 11 11.61 -5.29 24.73
N SER A 12 11.47 -6.00 23.62
CA SER A 12 11.42 -5.41 22.27
C SER A 12 10.30 -4.37 22.20
N VAL A 13 10.62 -3.09 22.41
CA VAL A 13 9.61 -2.08 22.75
C VAL A 13 8.80 -1.71 21.51
N VAL A 14 7.56 -2.20 21.44
CA VAL A 14 6.50 -1.57 20.65
C VAL A 14 6.16 -0.27 21.34
N THR A 15 6.45 0.86 20.71
CA THR A 15 6.26 2.17 21.37
C THR A 15 4.83 2.69 21.19
N HIS A 16 4.14 2.28 20.12
CA HIS A 16 2.78 2.70 19.79
C HIS A 16 2.02 1.58 19.09
N GLU A 17 0.81 1.30 19.55
CA GLU A 17 -0.15 0.41 18.88
C GLU A 17 -1.38 1.21 18.43
N VAL A 18 -1.82 0.97 17.19
CA VAL A 18 -3.01 1.63 16.63
C VAL A 18 -3.93 0.56 16.05
N PRO A 19 -5.10 0.28 16.68
CA PRO A 19 -6.08 -0.64 16.11
C PRO A 19 -6.70 -0.06 14.85
N THR A 20 -7.08 -0.93 13.91
CA THR A 20 -7.70 -0.52 12.65
C THR A 20 -9.20 -0.72 12.67
N ASN A 21 -9.91 0.04 11.83
CA ASN A 21 -11.33 -0.14 11.56
C ASN A 21 -11.53 -0.32 10.04
N PHE A 22 -10.97 -1.40 9.52
CA PHE A 22 -11.06 -1.74 8.11
C PHE A 22 -12.44 -2.26 7.73
N VAL A 23 -12.73 -2.12 6.44
CA VAL A 23 -13.92 -2.66 5.78
C VAL A 23 -13.49 -3.48 4.57
N PHE A 24 -14.30 -4.45 4.16
CA PHE A 24 -14.11 -5.13 2.89
C PHE A 24 -14.64 -4.30 1.72
N LYS A 25 -14.02 -4.44 0.54
CA LYS A 25 -14.39 -3.73 -0.69
C LYS A 25 -15.03 -4.66 -1.71
N GLY A 26 -16.26 -4.36 -2.10
CA GLY A 26 -17.01 -5.12 -3.09
C GLY A 26 -17.21 -6.57 -2.64
N LYS A 27 -16.84 -7.54 -3.48
CA LYS A 27 -16.98 -8.98 -3.19
C LYS A 27 -15.78 -9.60 -2.45
N ARG A 28 -14.81 -8.80 -2.02
CA ARG A 28 -13.59 -9.30 -1.36
C ARG A 28 -13.88 -9.76 0.07
N ASN A 29 -13.16 -10.77 0.52
CA ASN A 29 -13.18 -11.28 1.90
C ASN A 29 -11.85 -11.01 2.63
N TYR A 30 -11.14 -9.97 2.19
CA TYR A 30 -9.88 -9.51 2.75
C TYR A 30 -9.80 -7.98 2.63
N VAL A 31 -9.02 -7.36 3.52
CA VAL A 31 -8.76 -5.91 3.53
C VAL A 31 -7.89 -5.56 2.33
N HIS A 32 -8.34 -4.60 1.54
CA HIS A 32 -7.64 -4.21 0.32
C HIS A 32 -6.43 -3.32 0.64
N GLY A 33 -5.33 -3.49 -0.11
CA GLY A 33 -4.10 -2.71 0.11
C GLY A 33 -4.30 -1.20 -0.04
N SER A 34 -5.32 -0.76 -0.78
CA SER A 34 -5.69 0.65 -0.89
C SER A 34 -6.37 1.24 0.35
N ASP A 35 -6.74 0.42 1.34
CA ASP A 35 -7.19 0.89 2.67
C ASP A 35 -6.06 0.81 3.70
N ILE A 36 -5.22 -0.23 3.60
CA ILE A 36 -4.07 -0.41 4.51
C ILE A 36 -3.05 0.71 4.33
N TYR A 37 -2.74 1.06 3.09
CA TYR A 37 -1.69 2.04 2.80
C TYR A 37 -2.04 3.45 3.32
N PRO A 38 -3.23 4.04 3.05
CA PRO A 38 -3.61 5.33 3.62
C PRO A 38 -3.68 5.32 5.15
N ALA A 39 -4.13 4.22 5.76
CA ALA A 39 -4.13 4.09 7.21
C ALA A 39 -2.71 4.18 7.79
N ALA A 40 -1.74 3.52 7.15
CA ALA A 40 -0.33 3.61 7.55
C ALA A 40 0.23 5.03 7.37
N LEU A 41 -0.11 5.73 6.27
CA LEU A 41 0.27 7.12 6.07
C LEU A 41 -0.35 8.07 7.08
N HIS A 42 -1.62 7.85 7.44
CA HIS A 42 -2.31 8.67 8.43
C HIS A 42 -1.63 8.55 9.79
N ILE A 43 -1.29 7.33 10.23
CA ILE A 43 -0.51 7.10 11.46
C ILE A 43 0.83 7.86 11.38
N ALA A 44 1.51 7.81 10.24
CA ALA A 44 2.76 8.55 10.08
C ALA A 44 2.58 10.07 10.23
N ARG A 45 1.54 10.63 9.61
CA ARG A 45 1.22 12.05 9.73
C ARG A 45 0.89 12.44 11.18
N GLU A 46 0.12 11.63 11.90
CA GLU A 46 -0.22 11.89 13.30
C GLU A 46 1.01 11.86 14.22
N LEU A 47 1.92 10.89 14.02
CA LEU A 47 3.10 10.73 14.86
C LEU A 47 4.18 11.79 14.61
N TRP A 48 4.38 12.21 13.34
CA TRP A 48 5.49 13.08 12.95
C TRP A 48 5.06 14.47 12.47
N GLY A 49 3.75 14.77 12.47
CA GLY A 49 3.18 16.06 12.04
C GLY A 49 3.31 16.34 10.54
N ARG A 50 3.84 15.40 9.75
CA ARG A 50 4.02 15.52 8.30
C ARG A 50 4.02 14.15 7.62
N TYR A 51 3.81 14.14 6.31
CA TYR A 51 3.99 12.93 5.51
C TYR A 51 5.48 12.59 5.28
N PRO A 52 5.81 11.30 5.15
CA PRO A 52 7.18 10.84 4.86
C PRO A 52 7.68 11.29 3.49
N ASP A 53 9.00 11.43 3.38
CA ASP A 53 9.70 11.77 2.12
C ASP A 53 9.82 10.54 1.21
N GLU A 54 9.89 9.34 1.79
CA GLU A 54 9.88 8.06 1.07
C GLU A 54 9.06 7.02 1.85
N VAL A 55 8.30 6.21 1.12
CA VAL A 55 7.53 5.10 1.68
C VAL A 55 7.78 3.82 0.91
N ILE A 56 8.13 2.77 1.63
CA ILE A 56 8.20 1.40 1.11
C ILE A 56 7.18 0.56 1.87
N GLY A 57 6.03 0.30 1.25
CA GLY A 57 5.01 -0.62 1.75
C GLY A 57 5.15 -2.00 1.12
N THR A 58 5.19 -3.05 1.92
CA THR A 58 5.24 -4.45 1.48
C THR A 58 4.07 -5.21 2.10
N PHE A 59 3.36 -5.98 1.29
CA PHE A 59 2.17 -6.75 1.66
C PHE A 59 2.51 -8.23 1.53
N HIS A 60 2.58 -8.92 2.66
CA HIS A 60 3.04 -10.31 2.73
C HIS A 60 1.88 -11.30 2.61
N LYS A 61 0.71 -10.96 3.17
CA LYS A 61 -0.46 -11.84 3.24
C LYS A 61 -1.75 -11.04 3.17
N LEU A 62 -2.85 -11.72 2.84
CA LEU A 62 -4.19 -11.14 2.82
C LEU A 62 -4.78 -11.09 4.24
N LEU A 63 -5.02 -9.89 4.75
CA LEU A 63 -5.64 -9.70 6.07
C LEU A 63 -7.15 -9.92 5.98
N LYS A 64 -7.70 -10.87 6.75
CA LYS A 64 -9.14 -11.23 6.76
C LYS A 64 -9.88 -10.79 8.05
N SER A 65 -9.18 -10.08 8.93
CA SER A 65 -9.68 -9.57 10.20
C SER A 65 -9.30 -8.09 10.35
N GLN A 66 -9.71 -7.45 11.44
CA GLN A 66 -9.10 -6.18 11.83
C GLN A 66 -7.61 -6.39 12.11
N GLY A 67 -6.86 -5.29 12.12
CA GLY A 67 -5.44 -5.31 12.37
C GLY A 67 -5.03 -4.36 13.48
N ILE A 68 -3.78 -4.50 13.88
CA ILE A 68 -3.11 -3.56 14.78
C ILE A 68 -1.81 -3.15 14.10
N PHE A 69 -1.66 -1.85 13.90
CA PHE A 69 -0.39 -1.27 13.49
C PHE A 69 0.51 -1.11 14.70
N ARG A 70 1.78 -1.48 14.57
CA ARG A 70 2.80 -1.37 15.63
C ARG A 70 4.00 -0.62 15.11
N LEU A 71 4.38 0.44 15.81
CA LEU A 71 5.66 1.11 15.57
C LEU A 71 6.77 0.29 16.20
N ARG A 72 7.70 -0.20 15.37
CA ARG A 72 8.86 -0.96 15.85
C ARG A 72 10.00 -0.02 16.20
N SER A 73 10.59 -0.24 17.38
CA SER A 73 11.93 0.26 17.68
C SER A 73 13.00 -0.60 16.99
N ASP A 74 14.20 -0.06 16.84
CA ASP A 74 15.34 -0.76 16.22
C ASP A 74 15.83 -1.99 17.03
N GLU A 75 15.28 -2.22 18.22
CA GLU A 75 15.67 -3.33 19.08
C GLU A 75 14.96 -4.64 18.70
N LYS A 76 15.79 -5.64 18.36
CA LYS A 76 15.48 -7.07 18.13
C LYS A 76 14.12 -7.35 17.48
N ARG A 77 14.18 -7.65 16.19
CA ARG A 77 13.04 -8.23 15.45
C ARG A 77 12.73 -9.63 15.97
N ASP A 78 11.53 -9.81 16.52
CA ASP A 78 10.98 -11.14 16.71
C ASP A 78 10.72 -11.76 15.33
N SER A 79 11.37 -12.89 15.04
CA SER A 79 11.22 -13.62 13.79
C SER A 79 9.93 -14.45 13.71
N SER A 80 9.22 -14.61 14.83
CA SER A 80 7.98 -15.39 14.93
C SER A 80 6.70 -14.57 14.67
N GLU A 81 6.85 -13.24 14.55
CA GLU A 81 5.73 -12.32 14.41
C GLU A 81 5.04 -12.48 13.04
N ASP A 82 3.72 -12.74 13.04
CA ASP A 82 2.94 -12.86 11.81
C ASP A 82 2.59 -11.47 11.26
N ILE A 83 3.43 -10.98 10.34
CA ILE A 83 3.33 -9.65 9.74
C ILE A 83 2.56 -9.75 8.42
N PHE A 84 1.45 -9.04 8.33
CA PHE A 84 0.60 -8.95 7.12
C PHE A 84 1.09 -7.88 6.15
N ALA A 85 1.49 -6.73 6.70
CA ALA A 85 2.09 -5.65 5.91
C ALA A 85 3.18 -4.95 6.72
N ARG A 86 4.16 -4.40 6.00
CA ARG A 86 5.30 -3.69 6.56
C ARG A 86 5.52 -2.39 5.81
N PHE A 87 5.68 -1.31 6.54
CA PHE A 87 5.93 0.01 6.02
C PHE A 87 7.26 0.53 6.56
N ILE A 88 8.10 1.00 5.65
CA ILE A 88 9.28 1.77 5.99
C ILE A 88 9.01 3.21 5.59
N PHE A 89 9.05 4.11 6.56
CA PHE A 89 8.93 5.54 6.37
C PHE A 89 10.31 6.18 6.51
N ARG A 90 10.63 7.12 5.62
CA ARG A 90 11.81 7.98 5.78
C ARG A 90 11.42 9.44 5.96
N PHE A 91 12.12 10.09 6.88
CA PHE A 91 12.03 11.52 7.15
C PHE A 91 13.46 12.06 7.20
N GLY A 92 13.95 12.60 6.08
CA GLY A 92 15.37 12.91 5.89
C GLY A 92 16.24 11.67 6.12
N GLU A 93 17.16 11.75 7.08
CA GLU A 93 18.05 10.63 7.45
C GLU A 93 17.39 9.61 8.38
N SER A 94 16.28 9.97 9.03
CA SER A 94 15.56 9.10 9.95
C SER A 94 14.72 8.07 9.21
N LYS A 95 14.65 6.86 9.78
CA LYS A 95 13.90 5.73 9.25
C LYS A 95 13.06 5.12 10.36
N HIS A 96 11.78 4.88 10.06
CA HIS A 96 10.84 4.25 10.99
C HIS A 96 10.15 3.05 10.33
N GLU A 97 9.86 2.03 11.13
CA GLU A 97 9.21 0.80 10.69
C GLU A 97 7.85 0.65 11.37
N LEU A 98 6.79 0.59 10.57
CA LEU A 98 5.44 0.28 11.02
C LEU A 98 5.03 -1.08 10.45
N VAL A 99 4.61 -2.00 11.31
CA VAL A 99 4.10 -3.31 10.89
C VAL A 99 2.62 -3.44 11.18
N LEU A 100 1.92 -4.23 10.37
CA LEU A 100 0.53 -4.57 10.56
C LEU A 100 0.42 -6.06 10.86
N ASN A 101 -0.21 -6.39 11.97
CA ASN A 101 -0.55 -7.76 12.32
C ASN A 101 -2.07 -7.94 12.35
N ALA A 102 -2.54 -9.18 12.22
CA ALA A 102 -3.94 -9.50 12.46
C ALA A 102 -4.31 -9.31 13.93
N ALA A 103 -5.51 -8.80 14.16
CA ALA A 103 -6.20 -8.85 15.43
C ALA A 103 -7.23 -10.00 15.42
N ASN A 104 -7.60 -10.49 16.59
CA ASN A 104 -8.66 -11.48 16.77
C ASN A 104 -10.06 -10.85 16.74
N GLN A 105 -10.30 -9.94 15.79
CA GLN A 105 -11.58 -9.26 15.60
C GLN A 105 -12.00 -9.32 14.13
N PRO A 106 -13.21 -9.78 13.80
CA PRO A 106 -13.65 -9.88 12.40
C PRO A 106 -13.87 -8.49 11.77
N VAL A 107 -13.69 -8.41 10.45
CA VAL A 107 -14.24 -7.31 9.66
C VAL A 107 -15.71 -7.61 9.38
N SER A 108 -16.62 -6.78 9.90
CA SER A 108 -18.08 -7.01 9.80
C SER A 108 -18.75 -6.17 8.72
N VAL A 109 -18.04 -5.20 8.14
CA VAL A 109 -18.60 -4.23 7.20
C VAL A 109 -17.98 -4.42 5.82
N THR A 110 -18.84 -4.42 4.81
CA THR A 110 -18.45 -4.41 3.39
C THR A 110 -19.03 -3.16 2.75
N ARG A 111 -18.20 -2.41 2.02
CA ARG A 111 -18.67 -1.29 1.20
C ARG A 111 -18.68 -1.63 -0.28
N PRO A 112 -19.63 -1.09 -1.07
CA PRO A 112 -19.57 -1.17 -2.52
C PRO A 112 -18.25 -0.60 -3.04
N TYR A 113 -17.73 -1.23 -4.09
CA TYR A 113 -16.54 -0.77 -4.79
C TYR A 113 -16.63 -1.25 -6.24
N ASP A 114 -16.82 -0.31 -7.15
CA ASP A 114 -16.78 -0.56 -8.59
C ASP A 114 -15.42 -0.14 -9.14
N GLU A 115 -14.63 -1.11 -9.59
CA GLU A 115 -13.30 -0.84 -10.14
C GLU A 115 -13.38 -0.18 -11.53
N GLU A 116 -14.49 -0.40 -12.25
CA GLU A 116 -14.72 0.22 -13.56
C GLU A 116 -15.04 1.71 -13.43
N GLU A 117 -15.73 2.10 -12.35
CA GLU A 117 -16.00 3.51 -12.02
C GLU A 117 -14.69 4.28 -11.84
N VAL A 118 -13.75 3.72 -11.07
CA VAL A 118 -12.41 4.31 -10.87
C VAL A 118 -11.68 4.49 -12.20
N LEU A 119 -11.84 3.56 -13.14
CA LEU A 119 -11.14 3.53 -14.43
C LEU A 119 -11.82 4.33 -15.54
N ARG A 120 -13.03 4.87 -15.31
CA ARG A 120 -13.90 5.46 -16.34
C ARG A 120 -13.22 6.50 -17.24
N PHE A 121 -12.29 7.28 -16.69
CA PHE A 121 -11.59 8.36 -17.40
C PHE A 121 -10.12 8.03 -17.67
N SER A 122 -9.76 6.75 -17.64
CA SER A 122 -8.41 6.31 -17.99
C SER A 122 -8.25 6.08 -19.49
N GLU A 123 -7.11 6.49 -20.01
CA GLU A 123 -6.68 6.25 -21.38
C GLU A 123 -5.57 5.23 -21.39
N MET A 124 -5.75 4.17 -22.17
CA MET A 124 -4.81 3.07 -22.30
C MET A 124 -3.92 3.24 -23.53
N SER A 125 -2.64 2.91 -23.37
CA SER A 125 -1.69 2.67 -24.45
C SER A 125 -1.18 1.22 -24.39
N THR A 126 -0.25 0.86 -25.27
CA THR A 126 0.32 -0.49 -25.35
C THR A 126 1.07 -0.91 -24.09
N LYS A 127 1.71 0.04 -23.39
CA LYS A 127 2.51 -0.23 -22.18
C LYS A 127 2.29 0.78 -21.05
N SER A 128 1.25 1.60 -21.17
CA SER A 128 0.91 2.55 -20.12
C SER A 128 -0.59 2.78 -20.03
N ILE A 129 -1.00 3.35 -18.91
CA ILE A 129 -2.35 3.83 -18.65
C ILE A 129 -2.24 5.18 -17.96
N ARG A 130 -3.04 6.15 -18.40
CA ARG A 130 -3.03 7.53 -17.89
C ARG A 130 -4.43 7.95 -17.46
N MET A 131 -4.53 8.79 -16.45
CA MET A 131 -5.75 9.52 -16.13
C MET A 131 -5.42 10.83 -15.40
N ILE A 132 -6.39 11.73 -15.30
CA ILE A 132 -6.32 12.80 -14.30
C ILE A 132 -6.86 12.23 -13.00
N VAL A 133 -6.09 12.39 -11.91
CA VAL A 133 -6.52 11.98 -10.57
C VAL A 133 -7.81 12.69 -10.23
N ARG A 134 -8.76 11.95 -9.65
CA ARG A 134 -10.04 12.51 -9.18
C ARG A 134 -10.15 12.42 -7.68
N SER A 135 -10.77 13.41 -7.05
CA SER A 135 -11.00 13.47 -5.60
C SER A 135 -11.95 12.40 -5.06
N ASP A 136 -12.82 11.84 -5.91
CA ASP A 136 -13.83 10.85 -5.53
C ASP A 136 -13.21 9.50 -5.11
N HIS A 137 -11.95 9.27 -5.47
CA HIS A 137 -11.17 8.08 -5.11
C HIS A 137 -9.78 8.49 -4.65
N SER A 138 -9.22 7.79 -3.66
CA SER A 138 -7.83 8.06 -3.28
C SER A 138 -6.88 7.78 -4.46
N TYR A 139 -5.78 8.53 -4.54
CA TYR A 139 -4.78 8.34 -5.59
C TYR A 139 -4.22 6.89 -5.58
N ILE A 140 -4.13 6.24 -4.40
CA ILE A 140 -3.69 4.85 -4.29
C ILE A 140 -4.72 3.85 -4.83
N GLU A 141 -6.02 4.12 -4.68
CA GLU A 141 -7.08 3.33 -5.35
C GLU A 141 -6.92 3.41 -6.86
N GLN A 142 -6.67 4.61 -7.38
CA GLN A 142 -6.46 4.85 -8.80
C GLN A 142 -5.19 4.13 -9.30
N ILE A 143 -4.04 4.28 -8.62
CA ILE A 143 -2.80 3.55 -8.96
C ILE A 143 -3.05 2.03 -9.02
N ILE A 144 -3.73 1.46 -8.02
CA ILE A 144 -3.98 0.02 -7.95
C ILE A 144 -4.92 -0.43 -9.08
N ALA A 145 -6.04 0.25 -9.29
CA ALA A 145 -7.00 -0.08 -10.35
C ALA A 145 -6.35 0.04 -11.75
N MET A 146 -5.65 1.14 -12.00
CA MET A 146 -4.92 1.37 -13.25
C MET A 146 -3.89 0.28 -13.52
N THR A 147 -3.10 -0.09 -12.50
CA THR A 147 -2.06 -1.12 -12.66
C THR A 147 -2.66 -2.49 -13.01
N LYS A 148 -3.76 -2.88 -12.37
CA LYS A 148 -4.46 -4.12 -12.71
C LYS A 148 -5.00 -4.09 -14.13
N ARG A 149 -5.65 -3.00 -14.53
CA ARG A 149 -6.12 -2.83 -15.92
C ARG A 149 -4.97 -2.95 -16.92
N LEU A 150 -3.84 -2.31 -16.64
CA LEU A 150 -2.64 -2.41 -17.47
C LEU A 150 -2.12 -3.84 -17.56
N HIS A 151 -2.10 -4.59 -16.47
CA HIS A 151 -1.68 -5.99 -16.49
C HIS A 151 -2.56 -6.87 -17.37
N HIS A 152 -3.88 -6.66 -17.38
CA HIS A 152 -4.79 -7.40 -18.25
C HIS A 152 -4.48 -7.21 -19.74
N VAL A 153 -3.93 -6.05 -20.12
CA VAL A 153 -3.57 -5.74 -21.52
C VAL A 153 -2.14 -6.17 -21.85
N VAL A 154 -1.20 -5.95 -20.94
CA VAL A 154 0.24 -6.17 -21.20
C VAL A 154 0.66 -7.63 -20.95
N TYR A 155 0.01 -8.32 -20.02
CA TYR A 155 0.38 -9.66 -19.57
C TYR A 155 -0.76 -10.66 -19.80
N THR A 156 -1.25 -10.72 -21.03
CA THR A 156 -2.36 -11.59 -21.45
C THR A 156 -2.07 -13.08 -21.27
N ASP A 157 -0.79 -13.46 -21.15
CA ASP A 157 -0.33 -14.83 -20.93
C ASP A 157 -0.48 -15.29 -19.46
N VAL A 158 -0.72 -14.35 -18.53
CA VAL A 158 -0.90 -14.64 -17.11
C VAL A 158 -2.38 -14.84 -16.82
N HIS A 159 -2.76 -16.09 -16.57
CA HIS A 159 -4.11 -16.49 -16.17
C HIS A 159 -4.34 -16.33 -14.66
N ASP A 160 -3.24 -16.10 -13.92
CA ASP A 160 -3.21 -15.97 -12.48
C ASP A 160 -3.77 -14.63 -11.98
N LYS A 161 -4.22 -14.63 -10.73
CA LYS A 161 -4.63 -13.39 -10.06
C LYS A 161 -3.40 -12.58 -9.68
N TRP A 162 -3.35 -11.33 -10.13
CA TRP A 162 -2.34 -10.38 -9.70
C TRP A 162 -2.62 -9.89 -8.27
N LEU A 163 -1.70 -10.17 -7.35
CA LEU A 163 -1.73 -9.61 -5.99
C LEU A 163 -0.75 -8.45 -5.85
N PHE A 164 -1.22 -7.36 -5.28
CA PHE A 164 -0.41 -6.20 -4.94
C PHE A 164 0.52 -6.53 -3.77
N THR A 165 1.84 -6.51 -4.00
CA THR A 165 2.83 -6.99 -3.03
C THR A 165 3.74 -5.91 -2.50
N LYS A 166 4.00 -4.86 -3.28
CA LYS A 166 4.86 -3.77 -2.83
C LYS A 166 4.53 -2.45 -3.51
N LEU A 167 4.64 -1.37 -2.75
CA LEU A 167 4.65 0.00 -3.24
C LEU A 167 5.92 0.68 -2.75
N HIS A 168 6.55 1.44 -3.64
CA HIS A 168 7.70 2.26 -3.32
C HIS A 168 7.49 3.64 -3.90
N ILE A 169 7.22 4.62 -3.05
CA ILE A 169 7.09 6.03 -3.44
C ILE A 169 8.28 6.79 -2.86
N LYS A 170 8.97 7.58 -3.69
CA LYS A 170 10.21 8.30 -3.35
C LYS A 170 10.04 9.82 -3.25
N ASP A 171 8.82 10.29 -3.46
CA ASP A 171 8.48 11.70 -3.39
C ASP A 171 7.58 11.95 -2.18
N ARG A 172 7.51 13.20 -1.74
CA ARG A 172 6.61 13.61 -0.66
C ARG A 172 5.18 13.25 -1.03
N ILE A 173 4.51 12.57 -0.12
CA ILE A 173 3.19 11.99 -0.36
C ILE A 173 2.15 12.78 0.42
N ASP A 174 1.79 13.97 -0.06
CA ASP A 174 0.54 14.56 0.41
C ASP A 174 -0.58 14.10 -0.52
N PRO A 175 -1.55 13.28 -0.07
CA PRO A 175 -2.68 12.88 -0.90
C PRO A 175 -3.42 14.07 -1.53
N GLU A 176 -3.39 15.22 -0.86
CA GLU A 176 -4.03 16.44 -1.35
C GLU A 176 -3.29 17.08 -2.55
N ASP A 177 -1.98 16.85 -2.68
CA ASP A 177 -1.17 17.39 -3.78
C ASP A 177 -1.56 16.75 -5.14
N TYR A 178 -2.31 15.65 -5.13
CA TYR A 178 -2.59 14.86 -6.34
C TYR A 178 -3.96 15.11 -6.98
N HIS A 179 -4.90 15.81 -6.35
CA HIS A 179 -6.34 15.83 -6.74
C HIS A 179 -6.67 16.32 -8.16
N GLU A 180 -5.74 16.93 -8.89
CA GLU A 180 -5.90 17.32 -10.30
C GLU A 180 -4.67 16.96 -11.16
N SER A 181 -3.79 16.11 -10.63
CA SER A 181 -2.56 15.76 -11.31
C SER A 181 -2.79 14.65 -12.34
N ALA A 182 -2.04 14.69 -13.43
CA ALA A 182 -2.01 13.60 -14.40
C ALA A 182 -1.24 12.41 -13.82
N LEU A 183 -1.93 11.32 -13.53
CA LEU A 183 -1.35 10.05 -13.10
C LEU A 183 -1.11 9.15 -14.31
N GLU A 184 0.09 8.58 -14.41
CA GLU A 184 0.40 7.58 -15.43
C GLU A 184 1.14 6.39 -14.82
N ILE A 185 0.72 5.18 -15.19
CA ILE A 185 1.39 3.94 -14.85
C ILE A 185 2.04 3.37 -16.10
N ARG A 186 3.35 3.09 -16.06
CA ARG A 186 4.10 2.51 -17.19
C ARG A 186 4.64 1.13 -16.81
N ALA A 187 4.31 0.10 -17.60
CA ALA A 187 4.83 -1.24 -17.41
C ALA A 187 6.34 -1.27 -17.74
N LYS A 188 7.17 -1.79 -16.82
CA LYS A 188 8.63 -1.85 -16.99
C LYS A 188 9.10 -3.27 -17.28
N ARG A 189 8.93 -4.17 -16.31
CA ARG A 189 9.55 -5.50 -16.34
C ARG A 189 8.62 -6.53 -15.74
N LYS A 190 8.61 -7.71 -16.35
CA LYS A 190 8.08 -8.96 -15.80
C LYS A 190 9.27 -9.87 -15.52
N VAL A 191 9.41 -10.37 -14.30
CA VAL A 191 10.46 -11.34 -13.93
C VAL A 191 9.83 -12.71 -13.81
N GLN A 192 10.25 -13.65 -14.68
CA GLN A 192 9.87 -15.07 -14.65
C GLN A 192 8.35 -15.34 -14.54
N ASN A 193 7.53 -14.46 -15.12
CA ASN A 193 6.05 -14.50 -15.00
C ASN A 193 5.47 -14.39 -13.58
N ILE A 194 6.31 -14.21 -12.55
CA ILE A 194 5.89 -14.22 -11.13
C ILE A 194 5.76 -12.81 -10.59
N LEU A 195 6.64 -11.88 -10.98
CA LEU A 195 6.66 -10.52 -10.44
C LEU A 195 6.60 -9.49 -11.56
N SER A 196 5.68 -8.53 -11.47
CA SER A 196 5.67 -7.34 -12.32
C SER A 196 6.12 -6.11 -11.53
N GLN A 197 6.75 -5.19 -12.24
CA GLN A 197 7.07 -3.84 -11.76
C GLN A 197 6.54 -2.84 -12.78
N CYS A 198 5.75 -1.88 -12.28
CA CYS A 198 5.33 -0.70 -13.03
C CYS A 198 5.92 0.55 -12.38
N SER A 199 6.27 1.54 -13.19
CA SER A 199 6.61 2.88 -12.72
C SER A 199 5.36 3.74 -12.62
N ILE A 200 5.35 4.62 -11.62
CA ILE A 200 4.28 5.57 -11.34
C ILE A 200 4.82 6.96 -11.67
N PHE A 201 4.05 7.71 -12.46
CA PHE A 201 4.34 9.08 -12.84
C PHE A 201 3.19 9.99 -12.45
N VAL A 202 3.51 11.20 -11.98
CA VAL A 202 2.55 12.26 -11.69
C VAL A 202 3.02 13.53 -12.38
N ASN A 203 2.18 14.12 -13.24
CA ASN A 203 2.55 15.25 -14.11
C ASN A 203 3.88 14.99 -14.85
N ASP A 204 4.04 13.77 -15.37
CA ASP A 204 5.26 13.27 -16.04
C ASP A 204 6.50 13.10 -15.14
N TRP A 205 6.42 13.42 -13.85
CA TRP A 205 7.48 13.18 -12.87
C TRP A 205 7.41 11.76 -12.33
N HIS A 206 8.54 11.06 -12.31
CA HIS A 206 8.61 9.70 -11.77
C HIS A 206 8.61 9.71 -10.24
N VAL A 207 7.50 9.28 -9.63
CA VAL A 207 7.32 9.30 -8.18
C VAL A 207 7.59 7.96 -7.49
N GLY A 208 7.62 6.86 -8.25
CA GLY A 208 7.83 5.55 -7.63
C GLY A 208 7.52 4.34 -8.48
N HIS A 209 7.37 3.21 -7.80
CA HIS A 209 7.09 1.91 -8.38
C HIS A 209 6.00 1.16 -7.61
N ILE A 210 5.21 0.41 -8.36
CA ILE A 210 4.26 -0.56 -7.81
C ILE A 210 4.63 -1.96 -8.34
N PHE A 211 4.49 -2.95 -7.47
CA PHE A 211 4.84 -4.33 -7.75
C PHE A 211 3.66 -5.25 -7.47
N TYR A 212 3.48 -6.22 -8.34
CA TYR A 212 2.50 -7.28 -8.16
C TYR A 212 3.15 -8.64 -8.34
N SER A 213 2.64 -9.64 -7.63
CA SER A 213 2.93 -11.04 -7.91
C SER A 213 1.76 -11.73 -8.59
N ALA A 214 2.04 -12.55 -9.60
CA ALA A 214 1.09 -13.55 -10.08
C ALA A 214 0.95 -14.64 -9.02
N VAL A 215 -0.29 -14.99 -8.66
CA VAL A 215 -0.57 -16.12 -7.77
C VAL A 215 -1.24 -17.22 -8.57
N SER A 216 -0.52 -18.33 -8.71
CA SER A 216 -1.08 -19.55 -9.28
C SER A 216 -2.16 -20.09 -8.35
N ASP A 217 -3.27 -20.54 -8.93
CA ASP A 217 -4.43 -21.11 -8.21
C ASP A 217 -4.12 -22.42 -7.42
N GLY A 218 -2.84 -22.72 -7.16
CA GLY A 218 -2.35 -23.95 -6.57
C GLY A 218 -1.90 -23.91 -5.11
N LYS A 219 -1.78 -22.75 -4.44
CA LYS A 219 -1.49 -22.69 -2.98
C LYS A 219 -2.11 -21.46 -2.33
N GLN A 220 -3.29 -21.64 -1.74
CA GLN A 220 -3.72 -20.79 -0.63
C GLN A 220 -2.81 -21.13 0.57
N SER A 221 -1.96 -20.18 0.97
CA SER A 221 -1.31 -20.18 2.29
C SER A 221 -2.14 -19.38 3.28
#